data_AF-A0AAV0XNH1-F1
#
_entry.id   AF-A0AAV0XNH1-F1
#
_cell.length_a   1.000
_cell.length_b   1.000
_cell.length_c   1.000
_cell.angle_alpha   90.00
_cell.angle_beta   90.00
_cell.angle_gamma   90.00
#
_symmetry.space_group_name_H-M   'P 1'
#
loop_
_entity.id
_entity.type
_entity.pdbx_description
1 polymer ?
#
loop_
_entity_poly.entity_id
_entity_poly.type
_entity_poly.pdbx_seq_one_letter_code
_entity_poly.pdbx_strand_id
1 'polypeptide(L)'
;MPGELAVDEVSLSPNDRYKTEVYFIVLDAIVMSISMRFDQSREILKDLYLLSPQRILKYSDGISKTLPEDAFNEIEDWLPGININYLKNEYLTLSSSLKGLLDSCPTLPKQLHKNISKEQN
;
A
#
# COMPACT_ATOMS: atom_id res chain seq x y z
N MET A 1 56.27 -32.68 21.12
CA MET A 1 55.72 -31.49 21.79
C MET A 1 54.23 -31.71 21.94
N PRO A 2 53.70 -31.83 23.17
CA PRO A 2 52.29 -32.10 23.38
C PRO A 2 51.49 -30.80 23.56
N GLY A 3 50.37 -30.70 22.86
CA GLY A 3 49.21 -29.91 23.31
C GLY A 3 49.17 -28.45 22.86
N GLU A 4 49.01 -28.22 21.56
CA GLU A 4 48.35 -26.99 21.10
C GLU A 4 46.85 -27.21 21.31
N LEU A 5 46.33 -26.76 22.46
CA LEU A 5 44.90 -26.62 22.63
C LEU A 5 44.46 -25.49 21.70
N ALA A 6 43.67 -25.80 20.68
CA ALA A 6 43.04 -24.80 19.83
C ALA A 6 42.04 -24.00 20.70
N VAL A 7 42.51 -22.89 21.28
CA VAL A 7 41.71 -21.93 22.06
C VAL A 7 40.99 -21.00 21.09
N ASP A 8 40.11 -21.52 20.25
CA ASP A 8 39.31 -20.67 19.35
C ASP A 8 37.90 -21.21 19.08
N GLU A 9 37.33 -21.99 20.00
CA GLU A 9 35.88 -22.11 20.07
C GLU A 9 35.35 -21.04 21.01
N VAL A 10 34.74 -20.00 20.43
CA VAL A 10 33.92 -19.05 21.18
C VAL A 10 32.76 -19.85 21.79
N SER A 11 32.89 -20.22 23.06
CA SER A 11 31.82 -20.83 23.83
C SER A 11 30.69 -19.82 24.00
N LEU A 12 29.80 -19.75 23.00
CA LEU A 12 28.61 -18.91 23.05
C LEU A 12 27.78 -19.33 24.26
N SER A 13 27.40 -18.35 25.09
CA SER A 13 26.48 -18.64 26.18
C SER A 13 25.18 -19.21 25.59
N PRO A 14 24.41 -20.02 26.34
CA PRO A 14 23.11 -20.50 25.84
C PRO A 14 22.18 -19.38 25.36
N ASN A 15 22.32 -18.17 25.93
CA ASN A 15 21.60 -16.97 25.50
C ASN A 15 22.10 -16.46 24.15
N ASP A 16 23.42 -16.36 23.96
CA ASP A 16 23.99 -15.93 22.68
C ASP A 16 23.67 -16.92 21.58
N ARG A 17 23.72 -18.23 21.87
CA ARG A 17 23.34 -19.28 20.95
C ARG A 17 21.86 -19.20 20.55
N TYR A 18 20.97 -18.98 21.51
CA TYR A 18 19.56 -18.75 21.22
C TYR A 18 19.35 -17.49 20.34
N LYS A 19 20.08 -16.41 20.62
CA LYS A 19 19.98 -15.18 19.82
C LYS A 19 20.41 -15.40 18.38
N THR A 20 21.58 -16.01 18.16
CA THR A 20 22.16 -16.18 16.82
C THR A 20 21.50 -17.29 16.02
N GLU A 21 21.19 -18.42 16.64
CA GLU A 21 20.68 -19.60 15.92
C GLU A 21 19.14 -19.63 15.82
N VAL A 22 18.43 -18.83 16.62
CA VAL A 22 16.96 -18.86 16.62
C VAL A 22 16.38 -17.48 16.43
N TYR A 23 16.63 -16.55 17.37
CA TYR A 23 15.93 -15.26 17.38
C TYR A 23 16.18 -14.44 16.12
N PHE A 24 17.44 -14.24 15.73
CA PHE A 24 17.77 -13.44 14.55
C PHE A 24 17.36 -14.16 13.26
N ILE A 25 17.50 -15.48 13.18
CA ILE A 25 17.05 -16.27 12.02
C ILE A 25 15.53 -16.13 11.82
N VAL A 26 14.75 -16.24 12.89
CA VAL A 26 13.29 -16.09 12.84
C VAL A 26 12.89 -14.66 12.47
N LEU A 27 13.57 -13.65 13.04
CA LEU A 27 13.33 -12.25 12.67
C LEU A 27 13.60 -12.00 11.19
N ASP A 28 14.74 -12.46 10.67
CA ASP A 28 15.08 -12.32 9.26
C ASP A 28 14.07 -13.03 8.37
N ALA A 29 13.61 -14.23 8.76
CA ALA A 29 12.57 -14.94 8.02
C ALA A 29 11.24 -14.17 7.98
N ILE A 30 10.84 -13.54 9.09
CA ILE A 30 9.63 -12.70 9.15
C ILE A 30 9.80 -11.46 8.26
N VAL A 31 10.91 -10.75 8.39
CA VAL A 31 11.20 -9.54 7.59
C VAL A 31 11.22 -9.90 6.11
N MET A 32 11.92 -10.97 5.75
CA MET A 32 12.02 -11.45 4.37
C MET A 32 10.66 -11.85 3.81
N SER A 33 9.82 -12.55 4.59
CA SER A 33 8.47 -12.94 4.17
C SER A 33 7.57 -11.72 3.91
N ILE A 34 7.63 -10.72 4.78
CA ILE A 34 6.90 -9.45 4.59
C ILE A 34 7.42 -8.73 3.35
N SER A 35 8.74 -8.59 3.22
CA SER A 35 9.37 -7.94 2.07
C SER A 35 8.97 -8.64 0.78
N MET A 36 9.17 -9.95 0.63
CA MET A 36 8.79 -10.70 -0.57
C MET A 36 7.30 -10.55 -0.91
N ARG A 37 6.42 -10.59 0.09
CA ARG A 37 4.97 -10.51 -0.14
C ARG A 37 4.53 -9.13 -0.64
N PHE A 38 5.20 -8.07 -0.19
CA PHE A 38 4.80 -6.69 -0.50
C PHE A 38 5.75 -5.94 -1.44
N ASP A 39 6.83 -6.58 -1.91
CA ASP A 39 7.85 -5.96 -2.77
C ASP A 39 7.20 -5.38 -4.03
N GLN A 40 6.40 -6.19 -4.72
CA GLN A 40 5.63 -5.78 -5.90
C GLN A 40 4.32 -5.06 -5.56
N SER A 41 3.92 -5.02 -4.28
CA SER A 41 2.72 -4.30 -3.85
C SER A 41 2.94 -2.78 -3.77
N ARG A 42 4.21 -2.34 -3.69
CA ARG A 42 4.55 -0.91 -3.65
C ARG A 42 4.25 -0.21 -4.98
N GLU A 43 4.46 -0.90 -6.08
CA GLU A 43 4.28 -0.34 -7.41
C GLU A 43 2.79 -0.22 -7.75
N ILE A 44 1.99 -1.26 -7.51
CA ILE A 44 0.52 -1.17 -7.66
C ILE A 44 -0.12 -0.11 -6.76
N LEU A 45 0.46 0.21 -5.60
CA LEU A 45 -0.03 1.30 -4.75
C LEU A 45 0.00 2.65 -5.46
N LYS A 46 0.93 2.89 -6.40
CA LYS A 46 0.96 4.11 -7.21
C LYS A 46 -0.30 4.22 -8.08
N ASP A 47 -0.71 3.11 -8.68
CA ASP A 47 -1.91 3.04 -9.50
C ASP A 47 -3.19 3.07 -8.67
N LEU A 48 -3.23 2.36 -7.53
CA LEU A 48 -4.36 2.43 -6.61
C LEU A 48 -4.54 3.84 -6.02
N TYR A 49 -3.46 4.60 -5.87
CA TYR A 49 -3.54 6.00 -5.46
C TYR A 49 -4.27 6.87 -6.49
N LEU A 50 -4.21 6.54 -7.79
CA LEU A 50 -5.04 7.20 -8.82
C LEU A 50 -6.54 7.00 -8.56
N LEU A 51 -6.93 5.87 -7.98
CA LEU A 51 -8.33 5.57 -7.63
C LEU A 51 -8.80 6.27 -6.34
N SER A 52 -7.93 7.01 -5.66
CA SER A 52 -8.35 7.78 -4.49
C SER A 52 -9.35 8.89 -4.88
N PRO A 53 -10.39 9.15 -4.08
CA PRO A 53 -11.41 10.16 -4.42
C PRO A 53 -10.81 11.54 -4.71
N GLN A 54 -9.79 11.93 -3.96
CA GLN A 54 -9.10 13.22 -4.16
C GLN A 54 -8.44 13.29 -5.53
N ARG A 55 -7.87 12.18 -6.00
CA ARG A 55 -7.16 12.13 -7.28
C ARG A 55 -8.13 12.06 -8.46
N ILE A 56 -9.19 11.27 -8.33
CA ILE A 56 -10.30 11.24 -9.31
C ILE A 56 -10.86 12.65 -9.53
N LEU A 57 -11.10 13.41 -8.46
CA LEU A 57 -11.60 14.78 -8.58
C LEU A 57 -10.61 15.74 -9.27
N LYS A 58 -9.30 15.62 -9.01
CA LYS A 58 -8.31 16.45 -9.72
C LYS A 58 -8.35 16.29 -11.24
N TYR A 59 -8.56 15.07 -11.72
CA TYR A 59 -8.66 14.80 -13.16
C TYR A 59 -10.01 15.23 -13.75
N SER A 60 -11.05 15.38 -12.91
CA SER A 60 -12.34 15.94 -13.31
C SER A 60 -12.33 17.47 -13.51
N ASP A 61 -11.40 18.19 -12.88
CA ASP A 61 -11.33 19.65 -12.91
C ASP A 61 -10.64 20.24 -14.17
N GLY A 62 -10.19 19.39 -15.09
CA GLY A 62 -9.74 19.81 -16.42
C GLY A 62 -8.36 20.46 -16.49
N ILE A 63 -7.69 20.69 -15.35
CA ILE A 63 -6.31 21.23 -15.28
C ILE A 63 -5.30 20.23 -15.86
N SER A 64 -5.62 18.94 -15.80
CA SER A 64 -4.88 17.85 -16.45
C SER A 64 -5.92 16.84 -16.91
N LYS A 65 -6.40 16.96 -18.15
CA LYS A 65 -7.26 15.91 -18.77
C LYS A 65 -6.45 14.68 -19.21
N THR A 66 -5.13 14.81 -19.21
CA THR A 66 -4.20 13.78 -19.62
C THR A 66 -3.66 13.08 -18.39
N LEU A 67 -4.00 11.81 -18.25
CA LEU A 67 -3.35 10.93 -17.29
C LEU A 67 -1.84 10.84 -17.58
N PRO A 68 -1.02 10.55 -16.57
CA PRO A 68 0.36 10.15 -16.78
C PRO A 68 0.45 8.98 -17.77
N GLU A 69 1.53 8.94 -18.56
CA GLU A 69 1.74 7.89 -19.56
C GLU A 69 1.79 6.50 -18.93
N ASP A 70 2.38 6.42 -17.74
CA ASP A 70 2.57 5.22 -16.92
C ASP A 70 1.38 4.85 -16.02
N ALA A 71 0.27 5.59 -16.08
CA ALA A 71 -0.91 5.31 -15.27
C ALA A 71 -1.49 3.91 -15.56
N PHE A 72 -1.75 3.14 -14.50
CA PHE A 72 -2.36 1.80 -14.55
C PHE A 72 -1.51 0.68 -15.15
N ASN A 73 -0.21 0.92 -15.38
CA ASN A 73 0.69 -0.10 -15.90
C ASN A 73 0.84 -1.29 -14.92
N GLU A 74 0.92 -1.01 -13.62
CA GLU A 74 1.09 -2.05 -12.59
C GLU A 74 -0.21 -2.85 -12.38
N ILE A 75 -1.36 -2.24 -12.67
CA ILE A 75 -2.66 -2.94 -12.67
C ILE A 75 -2.75 -3.96 -13.80
N GLU A 76 -2.17 -3.69 -14.98
CA GLU A 76 -2.13 -4.66 -16.09
C GLU A 76 -1.35 -5.92 -15.70
N ASP A 77 -0.21 -5.74 -15.04
CA ASP A 77 0.63 -6.84 -14.56
C ASP A 77 -0.08 -7.67 -13.47
N TRP A 78 -0.87 -7.02 -12.60
CA TRP A 78 -1.63 -7.70 -11.54
C TRP A 78 -2.93 -8.37 -12.02
N LEU A 79 -3.58 -7.82 -13.05
CA LEU A 79 -4.86 -8.29 -13.57
C LEU A 79 -4.73 -8.56 -15.08
N PRO A 80 -4.12 -9.71 -15.44
CA PRO A 80 -3.90 -10.05 -16.84
C PRO A 80 -5.24 -10.16 -17.58
N GLY A 81 -5.36 -9.42 -18.69
CA GLY A 81 -6.57 -9.37 -19.52
C GLY A 81 -7.34 -8.05 -19.44
N ILE A 82 -6.94 -7.12 -18.57
CA ILE A 82 -7.44 -5.74 -18.61
C ILE A 82 -6.77 -4.98 -19.77
N ASN A 83 -7.55 -4.19 -20.51
CA ASN A 83 -7.02 -3.28 -21.51
C ASN A 83 -6.77 -1.90 -20.85
N ILE A 84 -5.50 -1.51 -20.71
CA ILE A 84 -5.12 -0.24 -20.06
C ILE A 84 -5.79 0.96 -20.72
N ASN A 85 -5.86 1.01 -22.05
CA ASN A 85 -6.44 2.17 -22.74
C ASN A 85 -7.93 2.31 -22.44
N TYR A 86 -8.63 1.19 -22.37
CA TYR A 86 -10.03 1.17 -21.94
C TYR A 86 -10.17 1.63 -20.48
N LEU A 87 -9.33 1.13 -19.58
CA LEU A 87 -9.33 1.53 -18.17
C LEU A 87 -9.06 3.03 -17.99
N LYS A 88 -8.09 3.59 -18.72
CA LYS A 88 -7.79 5.04 -18.74
C LYS A 88 -9.01 5.85 -19.17
N ASN A 89 -9.70 5.41 -20.23
CA ASN A 89 -10.90 6.08 -20.73
C ASN A 89 -12.08 5.99 -19.74
N GLU A 90 -12.30 4.82 -19.14
CA GLU A 90 -13.32 4.64 -18.11
C GLU A 90 -13.03 5.51 -16.89
N TYR A 91 -11.78 5.58 -16.45
CA TYR A 91 -11.37 6.44 -15.34
C TYR A 91 -11.68 7.91 -15.61
N LEU A 92 -11.34 8.42 -16.81
CA LEU A 92 -11.65 9.79 -17.20
C LEU A 92 -13.15 10.05 -17.31
N THR A 93 -13.91 9.06 -17.80
CA THR A 93 -15.37 9.13 -17.85
C THR A 93 -15.96 9.18 -16.45
N LEU A 94 -15.53 8.28 -15.56
CA LEU A 94 -15.92 8.22 -14.15
C LEU A 94 -15.63 9.55 -13.45
N SER A 95 -14.42 10.10 -13.62
CA SER A 95 -14.04 11.37 -13.00
C SER A 95 -14.95 12.52 -13.44
N SER A 96 -15.25 12.60 -14.73
CA SER A 96 -16.16 13.62 -15.28
C SER A 96 -17.59 13.45 -14.76
N SER A 97 -18.09 12.22 -14.73
CA SER A 97 -19.43 11.90 -14.20
C SER A 97 -19.53 12.17 -12.70
N LEU A 98 -18.50 11.84 -11.93
CA LEU A 98 -18.46 12.07 -10.48
C LEU A 98 -18.53 13.56 -10.17
N LYS A 99 -17.79 14.39 -10.91
CA LYS A 99 -17.87 15.85 -10.76
C LYS A 99 -19.27 16.37 -11.06
N GLY A 100 -19.86 15.95 -12.19
CA GLY A 100 -21.24 16.32 -12.52
C GLY A 100 -22.23 15.94 -11.42
N LEU A 101 -22.04 14.77 -10.80
CA LEU A 101 -22.87 14.32 -9.67
C LEU A 101 -22.68 15.20 -8.43
N LEU A 102 -21.44 15.54 -8.07
CA LEU A 102 -21.15 16.40 -6.92
C LEU A 102 -21.64 17.83 -7.12
N ASP A 103 -21.44 18.40 -8.31
CA ASP A 103 -21.93 19.73 -8.67
C ASP A 103 -23.47 19.79 -8.64
N SER A 104 -24.13 18.68 -8.98
CA SER A 104 -25.59 18.54 -8.90
C SER A 104 -26.13 18.26 -7.50
N CYS A 105 -25.26 18.02 -6.51
CA CYS A 105 -25.66 17.70 -5.14
C CYS A 105 -25.60 18.97 -4.26
N PRO A 106 -26.74 19.64 -3.99
CA PRO A 106 -26.74 20.93 -3.29
C PRO A 106 -26.37 20.84 -1.81
N THR A 107 -26.48 19.67 -1.18
CA THR A 107 -26.21 19.52 0.25
C THR A 107 -25.66 18.14 0.60
N LEU A 108 -24.40 18.10 1.02
CA LEU A 108 -23.81 16.94 1.69
C LEU A 108 -24.27 16.86 3.16
N PRO A 109 -24.43 15.65 3.73
CA PRO A 109 -24.67 15.49 5.16
C PRO A 109 -23.60 16.20 6.00
N LYS A 110 -24.01 17.15 6.85
CA LYS A 110 -23.11 17.94 7.70
C LYS A 110 -22.82 17.28 9.06
N GLN A 111 -23.56 16.22 9.39
CA GLN A 111 -23.47 15.53 10.68
C GLN A 111 -22.97 14.11 10.45
N LEU A 112 -21.94 13.70 11.22
CA LEU A 112 -21.35 12.36 11.11
C LEU A 112 -22.18 11.32 11.90
N HIS A 113 -22.60 11.70 13.11
CA HIS A 113 -23.47 10.93 14.02
C HIS A 113 -24.00 11.88 15.12
N LYS A 114 -25.06 11.50 15.83
CA LYS A 114 -25.54 12.26 17.00
C LYS A 114 -24.45 12.25 18.08
N ASN A 115 -24.10 13.43 18.60
CA ASN A 115 -23.38 13.53 19.87
C ASN A 115 -24.32 13.02 20.96
N ILE A 116 -24.11 11.78 21.42
CA ILE A 116 -24.73 11.30 22.66
C ILE A 116 -23.91 11.92 23.80
N SER A 117 -24.07 13.23 23.99
CA SER A 117 -23.72 13.83 25.27
C SER A 117 -24.63 13.16 26.29
N LYS A 118 -24.03 12.41 27.22
CA LYS A 118 -24.75 11.77 28.32
C LYS A 118 -25.44 12.85 29.17
N GLU A 119 -26.66 13.22 28.80
CA GLU A 119 -27.65 13.70 29.77
C GLU A 119 -28.16 12.46 30.51
N GLN A 120 -27.36 12.01 31.47
CA GLN A 120 -27.85 11.16 32.55
C GLN A 120 -27.31 11.71 33.87
N ASN A 121 -28.27 12.25 34.62
CA ASN A 121 -28.31 12.65 36.03
C ASN A 121 -27.90 14.09 36.35
#